data_AF-A0A6H1U4D8-F1
#
_entry.id   AF-A0A6H1U4D8-F1
#
_cell.length_a   1.000
_cell.length_b   1.000
_cell.length_c   1.000
_cell.angle_alpha   90.00
_cell.angle_beta   90.00
_cell.angle_gamma   90.00
#
_symmetry.space_group_name_H-M   'P 1'
#
loop_
_entity.id
_entity.type
_entity.pdbx_description
1 polymer ?
#
loop_
_entity_poly.entity_id
_entity_poly.type
_entity_poly.pdbx_seq_one_letter_code
_entity_poly.pdbx_strand_id
1 'polypeptide(L)' 'MLGIERYLGDGQIPGIGPGLAKKIVAYFEEQTLSVIENQVERLIEVPGIGKKKADQIQAV' A
#
# COMPACT_ATOMS: atom_id res chain seq x y z
N MET A 1 -3.63 -13.94 -5.26
CA MET A 1 -3.18 -12.79 -4.47
C MET A 1 -4.30 -12.01 -3.74
N LEU A 2 -5.49 -12.58 -3.50
CA LEU A 2 -6.57 -11.87 -2.79
C LEU A 2 -6.26 -11.57 -1.32
N GLY A 3 -5.35 -12.34 -0.71
CA GLY A 3 -5.02 -12.20 0.73
C GLY A 3 -4.37 -10.86 1.06
N ILE A 4 -3.37 -10.45 0.27
CA ILE A 4 -2.64 -9.19 0.51
C ILE A 4 -3.55 -7.99 0.21
N GLU A 5 -4.27 -8.00 -0.91
CA GLU A 5 -5.19 -6.90 -1.22
C GLU A 5 -6.22 -6.69 -0.11
N ARG A 6 -6.78 -7.78 0.42
CA ARG A 6 -7.75 -7.73 1.50
C ARG A 6 -7.11 -7.29 2.82
N TYR A 7 -5.92 -7.80 3.16
CA TYR A 7 -5.15 -7.37 4.33
C TYR A 7 -4.91 -5.85 4.33
N LEU A 8 -4.53 -5.31 3.16
CA LEU A 8 -4.30 -3.88 2.98
C LEU A 8 -5.59 -3.06 2.99
N GLY A 9 -6.68 -3.60 2.46
CA GLY A 9 -7.97 -2.92 2.33
C GLY A 9 -8.89 -3.01 3.56
N ASP A 10 -8.58 -3.86 4.54
CA ASP A 10 -9.42 -4.09 5.74
C ASP A 10 -9.36 -2.92 6.75
N GLY A 11 -8.53 -1.90 6.48
CA GLY A 11 -8.39 -0.71 7.32
C GLY A 11 -7.36 -0.86 8.44
N GLN A 12 -6.58 -1.95 8.45
CA GLN A 12 -5.44 -2.10 9.37
C GLN A 12 -4.33 -1.09 9.09
N ILE A 13 -4.21 -0.63 7.84
CA ILE A 13 -3.24 0.39 7.44
C ILE A 13 -3.99 1.70 7.15
N PRO A 14 -3.85 2.73 8.00
CA PRO A 14 -4.44 4.04 7.78
C PRO A 14 -4.03 4.60 6.42
N GLY A 15 -5.02 5.07 5.66
CA GLY A 15 -4.80 5.68 4.34
C GLY A 15 -4.79 4.69 3.17
N ILE A 16 -4.79 3.37 3.41
CA ILE A 16 -4.98 2.35 2.36
C ILE A 16 -6.43 1.85 2.37
N GLY A 17 -7.24 2.37 1.45
CA GLY A 17 -8.56 1.82 1.15
C GLY A 17 -8.50 0.70 0.11
N PRO A 18 -9.59 -0.05 -0.12
CA PRO A 18 -9.62 -1.19 -1.04
C PRO A 18 -9.22 -0.84 -2.49
N GLY A 19 -9.59 0.35 -2.97
CA GLY A 19 -9.17 0.81 -4.30
C GLY A 19 -7.66 1.08 -4.40
N LEU A 20 -7.03 1.50 -3.30
CA LEU A 20 -5.58 1.73 -3.25
C LEU A 20 -4.84 0.42 -3.06
N ALA A 21 -5.33 -0.47 -2.18
CA ALA A 21 -4.82 -1.82 -1.98
C ALA A 21 -4.70 -2.57 -3.32
N LYS A 22 -5.74 -2.52 -4.14
CA LYS A 22 -5.73 -3.13 -5.49
C LYS A 22 -4.62 -2.57 -6.37
N LYS A 23 -4.37 -1.25 -6.34
CA LYS A 23 -3.31 -0.61 -7.13
C LYS A 23 -1.92 -0.99 -6.62
N ILE A 24 -1.72 -1.03 -5.31
CA ILE A 24 -0.44 -1.38 -4.70
C ILE A 24 -0.09 -2.84 -5.04
N VAL A 25 -1.05 -3.75 -4.85
CA VAL A 25 -0.86 -5.17 -5.19
C VAL A 25 -0.62 -5.36 -6.68
N ALA A 26 -1.32 -4.61 -7.54
CA ALA A 26 -1.09 -4.67 -8.98
C ALA A 26 0.25 -4.08 -9.43
N TYR A 27 0.85 -3.16 -8.66
CA TYR A 27 2.11 -2.51 -9.01
C TYR A 27 3.33 -3.28 -8.47
N PHE A 28 3.29 -3.72 -7.22
CA PHE A 28 4.41 -4.41 -6.58
C PHE A 28 4.30 -5.93 -6.63
N GLU A 29 3.13 -6.47 -6.98
CA GLU A 29 2.88 -7.90 -7.05
C GLU A 29 3.43 -8.60 -5.79
N GLU A 30 4.26 -9.65 -5.94
CA GLU A 30 4.79 -10.43 -4.82
C GLU A 30 5.64 -9.61 -3.83
N GLN A 31 6.15 -8.46 -4.26
CA GLN A 31 6.93 -7.56 -3.41
C GLN A 31 6.06 -6.67 -2.51
N THR A 32 4.73 -6.70 -2.64
CA THR A 32 3.84 -5.77 -1.93
C THR A 32 4.06 -5.76 -0.42
N LEU A 33 4.15 -6.95 0.20
CA LEU A 33 4.39 -7.08 1.64
C LEU A 33 5.74 -6.48 2.03
N SER A 34 6.81 -6.86 1.33
CA SER A 34 8.15 -6.35 1.60
C SER A 34 8.25 -4.84 1.46
N VAL A 35 7.55 -4.26 0.47
CA VAL A 35 7.50 -2.81 0.28
C VAL A 35 6.80 -2.13 1.45
N ILE A 36 5.69 -2.68 1.93
CA ILE A 36 4.94 -2.08 3.04
C ILE A 36 5.66 -2.25 4.38
N GLU A 37 6.41 -3.33 4.58
CA GLU A 37 7.13 -3.56 5.84
C GLU A 37 8.48 -2.85 5.89
N ASN A 38 9.17 -2.67 4.75
CA ASN A 38 10.57 -2.23 4.75
C ASN A 38 10.86 -1.02 3.86
N GLN A 39 9.96 -0.65 2.95
CA GLN A 39 10.22 0.37 1.90
C GLN A 39 8.96 1.21 1.61
N VAL A 40 8.25 1.67 2.65
CA VAL A 40 6.97 2.39 2.52
C VAL A 40 7.10 3.64 1.64
N GLU A 41 8.27 4.26 1.59
CA GLU A 41 8.58 5.39 0.72
C GLU A 41 8.32 5.08 -0.77
N ARG A 42 8.44 3.81 -1.18
CA ARG A 42 8.18 3.39 -2.57
C ARG A 42 6.71 3.42 -2.93
N LEU A 43 5.79 3.49 -1.96
CA LEU A 43 4.37 3.61 -2.27
C LEU A 43 4.06 4.84 -3.14
N ILE A 44 4.90 5.88 -3.12
CA ILE A 44 4.77 7.04 -4.01
C ILE A 44 4.91 6.69 -5.51
N GLU A 45 5.52 5.55 -5.83
CA GLU A 45 5.64 5.03 -7.20
C GLU A 45 4.27 4.61 -7.76
N VAL A 46 3.31 4.28 -6.89
CA VAL A 46 1.98 3.80 -7.30
C VAL A 46 1.11 4.99 -7.73
N PRO A 47 0.54 4.97 -8.95
CA PRO A 47 -0.30 6.05 -9.44
C PRO A 47 -1.53 6.35 -8.55
N GLY A 48 -1.54 7.55 -7.97
CA GLY A 48 -2.58 8.02 -7.04
C GLY A 48 -2.18 7.96 -5.56
N ILE A 49 -0.96 7.55 -5.25
CA ILE A 49 -0.33 7.74 -3.94
C ILE A 49 0.64 8.91 -4.03
N GLY A 50 0.22 10.08 -3.57
CA GLY A 50 1.13 11.22 -3.41
C GLY A 50 1.89 11.14 -2.09
N LYS A 51 2.93 11.98 -1.95
CA LYS A 51 3.77 12.07 -0.73
C LYS A 51 2.95 12.14 0.57
N LYS A 52 1.93 13.00 0.61
CA LYS A 52 1.03 13.15 1.77
C LYS A 52 0.32 11.83 2.17
N LYS A 53 -0.01 10.98 1.21
CA LYS A 53 -0.63 9.66 1.49
C LYS A 53 0.42 8.66 1.95
N ALA A 54 1.59 8.63 1.31
CA ALA A 54 2.69 7.78 1.74
C ALA A 54 3.13 8.10 3.18
N ASP A 55 3.23 9.38 3.53
CA ASP A 55 3.55 9.83 4.90
C ASP A 55 2.50 9.37 5.93
N GLN A 56 1.21 9.31 5.55
CA GLN A 56 0.15 8.79 6.43
C GLN A 56 0.26 7.28 6.65
N ILE A 57 0.73 6.56 5.63
CA ILE A 57 0.92 5.10 5.68
C ILE A 57 2.18 4.73 6.46
N GLN A 58 3.23 5.56 6.36
CA GLN A 58 4.50 5.36 7.09
C GLN A 58 4.40 5.63 8.59
N ALA A 59 3.37 6.35 9.03
CA ALA A 59 3.18 6.71 10.43
C ALA A 59 2.65 5.55 11.32
N VAL A 60 2.72 4.30 10.86
CA VAL A 60 2.24 3.09 11.56
C VAL A 60 3.40 2.32 12.15
#